data_AF-A0A7J4PTP1-F1
#
_entry.id   AF-A0A7J4PTP1-F1
#
_cell.length_a   1.000
_cell.length_b   1.000
_cell.length_c   1.000
_cell.angle_alpha   90.00
_cell.angle_beta   90.00
_cell.angle_gamma   90.00
#
_symmetry.space_group_name_H-M   'P 1'
#
loop_
_entity.id
_entity.type
_entity.pdbx_description
1 polymer ?
#
loop_
_entity_poly.entity_id
_entity_poly.type
_entity_poly.pdbx_seq_one_letter_code
_entity_poly.pdbx_strand_id
1 'polypeptide(L)'
;LEIEPIVEWAALSDKMATKDMSHPLANGMEIYTKIEVDLSEDAPEGAEFFLAATRDGVFTVDGLSSSYASSDVLRGERIEFENREPRSEGAVTIRASGRGLGRIFIYKADRTSTPGHSMVGKVSSGMDLVKLAEPGQKLAVKVRPERIMLMGLALKVAEKIVEDRDIGFEIEGYTGDDAVVVEQMPVTTMQIIKEGKVKVTTIPANRMVAIELYDDLAPKSLDYFRHVVGLKEKPVGPLPVYFVYENTVLFKPTISATSYKEILPENKPTEIVRAGEIGVTNQAARNAGLVGVKLVDDPKYGPSGEKFLATNIVGRILDLEKLRDVKEEETVYVLEVR
;
A
#
# COMPACT_ATOMS: atom_id res chain seq x y z
N LEU A 1 30.42 -3.46 -42.96
CA LEU A 1 29.65 -3.18 -41.74
C LEU A 1 30.05 -4.23 -40.73
N GLU A 2 31.12 -3.98 -39.98
CA GLU A 2 31.49 -4.78 -38.82
C GLU A 2 30.47 -4.50 -37.72
N ILE A 3 29.89 -5.56 -37.18
CA ILE A 3 28.98 -5.50 -36.04
C ILE A 3 29.87 -5.74 -34.82
N GLU A 4 30.29 -4.66 -34.15
CA GLU A 4 30.97 -4.77 -32.86
C GLU A 4 29.92 -4.89 -31.75
N PRO A 5 30.03 -5.91 -30.87
CA PRO A 5 29.15 -6.02 -29.72
C PRO A 5 29.42 -4.86 -28.76
N ILE A 6 28.38 -4.09 -28.45
CA ILE A 6 28.43 -3.11 -27.36
C ILE A 6 28.45 -3.91 -26.07
N VAL A 7 29.62 -3.99 -25.43
CA VAL A 7 29.76 -4.56 -24.10
C VAL A 7 28.98 -3.66 -23.14
N GLU A 8 27.93 -4.19 -22.51
CA GLU A 8 27.17 -3.45 -21.51
C GLU A 8 28.09 -3.03 -20.36
N TRP A 9 27.93 -1.80 -19.84
CA TRP A 9 28.73 -1.25 -18.73
C TRP A 9 28.83 -2.17 -17.50
N ALA A 10 27.83 -3.04 -17.27
CA ALA A 10 27.84 -4.04 -16.20
C ALA A 10 28.99 -5.06 -16.34
N ALA A 11 29.50 -5.30 -17.56
CA ALA A 11 30.63 -6.18 -17.82
C ALA A 11 32.00 -5.49 -17.71
N LEU A 12 32.04 -4.16 -17.50
CA LEU A 12 33.26 -3.36 -17.46
C LEU A 12 33.69 -2.95 -16.04
N SER A 13 32.92 -3.28 -15.02
CA SER A 13 33.23 -2.91 -13.64
C SER A 13 33.34 -4.13 -12.73
N ASP A 14 34.35 -4.18 -11.86
CA ASP A 14 34.49 -5.14 -10.75
C ASP A 14 33.41 -4.89 -9.67
N LYS A 15 32.13 -4.89 -10.06
CA LYS A 15 30.99 -4.70 -9.18
C LYS A 15 30.33 -6.05 -8.95
N MET A 16 30.03 -6.33 -7.70
CA MET A 16 29.27 -7.51 -7.32
C MET A 16 28.20 -7.16 -6.29
N ALA A 17 27.08 -7.86 -6.35
CA ALA A 17 26.11 -7.91 -5.27
C ALA A 17 26.32 -9.22 -4.53
N THR A 18 26.48 -9.17 -3.20
CA THR A 18 26.63 -10.36 -2.37
C THR A 18 25.77 -10.25 -1.12
N LYS A 19 25.29 -11.41 -0.65
CA LYS A 19 24.66 -11.57 0.66
C LYS A 19 25.64 -12.14 1.70
N ASP A 20 26.86 -12.46 1.28
CA ASP A 20 27.91 -12.99 2.14
C ASP A 20 28.56 -11.86 2.94
N MET A 21 28.18 -11.78 4.22
CA MET A 21 28.73 -10.82 5.17
C MET A 21 30.18 -11.13 5.59
N SER A 22 30.73 -12.27 5.16
CA SER A 22 32.13 -12.65 5.39
C SER A 22 33.06 -12.30 4.24
N HIS A 23 32.55 -11.70 3.17
CA HIS A 23 33.36 -11.33 2.01
C HIS A 23 34.48 -10.34 2.42
N PRO A 24 35.76 -10.66 2.17
CA PRO A 24 36.86 -9.78 2.56
C PRO A 24 36.85 -8.50 1.73
N LEU A 25 36.92 -7.36 2.41
CA LEU A 25 36.97 -6.05 1.77
C LEU A 25 38.42 -5.66 1.48
N ALA A 26 38.69 -5.21 0.25
CA ALA A 26 39.96 -4.62 -0.12
C ALA A 26 39.94 -3.11 0.09
N ASN A 27 41.12 -2.51 0.28
CA ASN A 27 41.25 -1.07 0.39
C ASN A 27 40.76 -0.39 -0.90
N GLY A 28 39.91 0.64 -0.76
CA GLY A 28 39.28 1.35 -1.88
C GLY A 28 37.95 0.76 -2.37
N MET A 29 37.46 -0.34 -1.79
CA MET A 29 36.10 -0.81 -2.06
C MET A 29 35.07 0.15 -1.45
N GLU A 30 34.02 0.46 -2.22
CA GLU A 30 32.83 1.15 -1.74
C GLU A 30 31.71 0.15 -1.52
N ILE A 31 31.00 0.29 -0.39
CA ILE A 31 29.88 -0.58 -0.05
C ILE A 31 28.61 0.23 -0.10
N TYR A 32 27.70 -0.21 -0.97
CA TYR A 32 26.34 0.32 -1.02
C TYR A 32 25.43 -0.71 -0.36
N THR A 33 24.73 -0.31 0.70
CA THR A 33 23.77 -1.19 1.42
C THR A 33 22.32 -0.82 1.18
N LYS A 34 22.08 0.36 0.60
CA LYS A 34 20.74 0.92 0.34
C LYS A 34 20.78 1.87 -0.85
N ILE A 35 19.61 2.10 -1.43
CA ILE A 35 19.35 3.20 -2.36
C ILE A 35 18.80 4.41 -1.59
N GLU A 36 19.15 5.61 -2.03
CA GLU A 36 18.51 6.85 -1.55
C GLU A 36 17.71 7.48 -2.67
N VAL A 37 16.46 7.83 -2.39
CA VAL A 37 15.51 8.39 -3.36
C VAL A 37 15.02 9.74 -2.84
N ASP A 38 15.23 10.78 -3.63
CA ASP A 38 14.69 12.11 -3.40
C ASP A 38 13.40 12.26 -4.23
N LEU A 39 12.28 12.49 -3.55
CA LEU A 39 10.98 12.63 -4.18
C LEU A 39 10.75 14.05 -4.70
N SER A 40 9.96 14.16 -5.77
CA SER A 40 9.63 15.43 -6.40
C SER A 40 8.42 16.07 -5.72
N GLU A 41 8.52 17.36 -5.41
CA GLU A 41 7.39 18.17 -4.94
C GLU A 41 6.36 18.43 -6.05
N ASP A 42 6.73 18.26 -7.32
CA ASP A 42 5.86 18.42 -8.48
C ASP A 42 4.87 17.24 -8.67
N ALA A 43 5.03 16.17 -7.87
CA ALA A 43 4.18 14.98 -7.91
C ALA A 43 3.85 14.50 -6.47
N PRO A 44 3.10 15.28 -5.67
CA PRO A 44 2.81 14.95 -4.28
C PRO A 44 2.05 13.63 -4.09
N GLU A 45 1.08 13.29 -4.96
CA GLU A 45 0.38 12.00 -4.89
C GLU A 45 1.30 10.85 -5.32
N GLY A 46 2.11 11.09 -6.37
CA GLY A 46 3.20 10.23 -6.82
C GLY A 46 4.22 9.89 -5.73
N ALA A 47 4.63 10.91 -4.98
CA ALA A 47 5.55 10.81 -3.87
C ALA A 47 4.95 9.97 -2.72
N GLU A 48 3.70 10.25 -2.33
CA GLU A 48 3.00 9.51 -1.28
C GLU A 48 2.79 8.03 -1.65
N PHE A 49 2.50 7.74 -2.92
CA PHE A 49 2.41 6.39 -3.45
C PHE A 49 3.74 5.63 -3.36
N PHE A 50 4.87 6.28 -3.69
CA PHE A 50 6.19 5.66 -3.55
C PHE A 50 6.55 5.41 -2.08
N LEU A 51 6.23 6.35 -1.18
CA LEU A 51 6.40 6.19 0.27
C LEU A 51 5.55 5.04 0.81
N ALA A 52 4.34 4.86 0.30
CA ALA A 52 3.49 3.72 0.64
C ALA A 52 4.10 2.38 0.18
N ALA A 53 4.59 2.31 -1.07
CA ALA A 53 5.19 1.11 -1.63
C ALA A 53 6.49 0.69 -0.93
N THR A 54 7.19 1.65 -0.30
CA THR A 54 8.49 1.44 0.37
C THR A 54 8.41 1.58 1.89
N ARG A 55 7.19 1.53 2.46
CA ARG A 55 6.94 1.73 3.90
C ARG A 55 7.72 0.77 4.82
N ASP A 56 8.06 -0.41 4.32
CA ASP A 56 8.86 -1.41 5.03
C ASP A 56 10.38 -1.19 4.88
N GLY A 57 10.80 -0.03 4.36
CA GLY A 57 12.20 0.32 4.13
C GLY A 57 12.86 -0.45 2.98
N VAL A 58 12.05 -1.08 2.11
CA VAL A 58 12.53 -1.88 0.99
C VAL A 58 11.83 -1.55 -0.33
N PHE A 59 12.57 -1.65 -1.43
CA PHE A 59 12.06 -1.67 -2.79
C PHE A 59 12.18 -3.11 -3.34
N THR A 60 11.05 -3.74 -3.62
CA THR A 60 11.00 -5.10 -4.17
C THR A 60 11.15 -5.07 -5.69
N VAL A 61 12.12 -5.79 -6.23
CA VAL A 61 12.37 -5.85 -7.68
C VAL A 61 11.58 -7.02 -8.28
N ASP A 62 10.47 -6.72 -8.94
CA ASP A 62 9.59 -7.72 -9.57
C ASP A 62 9.89 -7.90 -11.07
N GLY A 63 10.38 -6.85 -11.71
CA GLY A 63 10.68 -6.83 -13.14
C GLY A 63 11.99 -6.13 -13.44
N LEU A 64 12.71 -6.64 -14.44
CA LEU A 64 13.98 -6.09 -14.88
C LEU A 64 14.02 -6.03 -16.41
N SER A 65 14.66 -4.99 -16.94
CA SER A 65 15.08 -4.91 -18.34
C SER A 65 16.48 -4.30 -18.41
N SER A 66 17.05 -4.13 -19.60
CA SER A 66 18.29 -3.34 -19.76
C SER A 66 18.11 -1.87 -19.34
N SER A 67 16.88 -1.36 -19.33
CA SER A 67 16.58 0.07 -19.15
C SER A 67 15.98 0.45 -17.80
N TYR A 68 15.47 -0.51 -17.02
CA TYR A 68 14.83 -0.22 -15.74
C TYR A 68 14.81 -1.45 -14.82
N ALA A 69 14.66 -1.20 -13.53
CA ALA A 69 14.10 -2.12 -12.54
C ALA A 69 12.67 -1.64 -12.19
N SER A 70 11.76 -2.55 -11.86
CA SER A 70 10.38 -2.20 -11.53
C SER A 70 9.82 -3.01 -10.37
N SER A 71 8.90 -2.39 -9.63
CA SER A 71 8.15 -3.00 -8.54
C SER A 71 6.65 -3.05 -8.85
N ASP A 72 6.03 -4.18 -8.50
CA ASP A 72 4.61 -4.47 -8.64
C ASP A 72 3.83 -4.37 -7.32
N VAL A 73 4.47 -3.94 -6.22
CA VAL A 73 3.86 -3.89 -4.87
C VAL A 73 2.49 -3.17 -4.85
N LEU A 74 2.37 -2.05 -5.58
CA LEU A 74 1.12 -1.30 -5.74
C LEU A 74 0.58 -1.36 -7.18
N ARG A 75 0.91 -2.40 -7.94
CA ARG A 75 0.35 -2.59 -9.28
C ARG A 75 -1.17 -2.77 -9.18
N GLY A 76 -1.90 -2.06 -10.03
CA GLY A 76 -3.36 -2.00 -10.06
C GLY A 76 -3.95 -0.85 -9.26
N GLU A 77 -3.14 -0.16 -8.45
CA GLU A 77 -3.56 1.01 -7.69
C GLU A 77 -3.52 2.27 -8.56
N ARG A 78 -4.61 3.04 -8.52
CA ARG A 78 -4.77 4.24 -9.34
C ARG A 78 -3.91 5.35 -8.80
N ILE A 79 -3.36 6.13 -9.71
CA ILE A 79 -2.56 7.30 -9.37
C ILE A 79 -2.80 8.38 -10.42
N GLU A 80 -2.77 9.62 -9.97
CA GLU A 80 -2.88 10.76 -10.86
C GLU A 80 -1.58 10.96 -11.64
N PHE A 81 -1.71 11.50 -12.85
CA PHE A 81 -0.56 11.94 -13.62
C PHE A 81 -0.28 13.39 -13.26
N GLU A 82 0.87 13.65 -12.65
CA GLU A 82 1.20 14.97 -12.10
C GLU A 82 2.37 15.62 -12.85
N ASN A 83 3.41 14.83 -13.18
CA ASN A 83 4.67 15.38 -13.66
C ASN A 83 5.24 14.64 -14.87
N ARG A 84 5.48 15.37 -15.96
CA ARG A 84 5.99 14.82 -17.23
C ARG A 84 7.45 15.21 -17.47
N GLU A 85 8.36 14.36 -17.03
CA GLU A 85 9.80 14.58 -17.24
C GLU A 85 10.47 13.45 -18.05
N PRO A 86 11.66 13.70 -18.64
CA PRO A 86 12.48 12.65 -19.22
C PRO A 86 12.80 11.55 -18.20
N ARG A 87 12.79 10.31 -18.67
CA ARG A 87 13.08 9.12 -17.86
C ARG A 87 14.58 8.85 -17.89
N SER A 88 15.34 9.81 -17.38
CA SER A 88 16.81 9.76 -17.30
C SER A 88 17.27 8.66 -16.34
N GLU A 89 18.55 8.31 -16.39
CA GLU A 89 19.14 7.40 -15.40
C GLU A 89 18.87 7.88 -13.96
N GLY A 90 18.43 6.95 -13.11
CA GLY A 90 18.03 7.21 -11.73
C GLY A 90 16.62 7.78 -11.59
N ALA A 91 15.92 8.15 -12.67
CA ALA A 91 14.56 8.65 -12.57
C ALA A 91 13.62 7.57 -11.99
N VAL A 92 12.80 7.96 -11.01
CA VAL A 92 11.72 7.14 -10.45
C VAL A 92 10.41 7.60 -11.07
N THR A 93 9.69 6.67 -11.69
CA THR A 93 8.39 6.98 -12.29
C THR A 93 7.34 5.97 -11.90
N ILE A 94 6.09 6.38 -11.92
CA ILE A 94 4.93 5.52 -11.70
C ILE A 94 4.06 5.54 -12.93
N ARG A 95 3.63 4.36 -13.38
CA ARG A 95 2.72 4.27 -14.51
C ARG A 95 1.30 4.64 -14.09
N ALA A 96 0.83 5.79 -14.54
CA ALA A 96 -0.49 6.33 -14.24
C ALA A 96 -1.61 5.79 -15.16
N SER A 97 -1.26 5.17 -16.30
CA SER A 97 -2.29 4.67 -17.23
C SER A 97 -1.87 3.45 -18.05
N GLY A 98 -2.88 2.71 -18.52
CA GLY A 98 -2.73 1.51 -19.36
C GLY A 98 -2.31 0.26 -18.60
N ARG A 99 -1.83 -0.76 -19.33
CA ARG A 99 -1.42 -2.05 -18.74
C ARG A 99 -0.26 -1.87 -17.76
N GLY A 100 -0.44 -2.32 -16.51
CA GLY A 100 0.58 -2.16 -15.47
C GLY A 100 0.51 -0.79 -14.77
N LEU A 101 -0.66 -0.15 -14.77
CA LEU A 101 -0.97 0.97 -13.89
C LEU A 101 -0.55 0.65 -12.43
N GLY A 102 0.01 1.66 -11.74
CA GLY A 102 0.55 1.54 -10.38
C GLY A 102 1.94 0.86 -10.31
N ARG A 103 2.49 0.36 -11.42
CA ARG A 103 3.87 -0.16 -11.45
C ARG A 103 4.86 0.98 -11.29
N ILE A 104 5.83 0.78 -10.41
CA ILE A 104 6.90 1.73 -10.11
C ILE A 104 8.15 1.31 -10.89
N PHE A 105 8.87 2.27 -11.45
CA PHE A 105 10.06 2.06 -12.25
C PHE A 105 11.22 2.91 -11.74
N ILE A 106 12.41 2.34 -11.69
CA ILE A 106 13.68 3.05 -11.53
C ILE A 106 14.50 2.83 -12.81
N TYR A 107 14.82 3.91 -13.53
CA TYR A 107 15.51 3.82 -14.82
C TYR A 107 17.02 3.63 -14.67
N LYS A 108 17.57 2.69 -15.43
CA LYS A 108 19.00 2.36 -15.51
C LYS A 108 19.72 3.05 -16.66
N ALA A 109 18.96 3.62 -17.59
CA ALA A 109 19.47 4.32 -18.76
C ALA A 109 18.44 5.32 -19.25
N ASP A 110 18.91 6.37 -19.93
CA ASP A 110 18.05 7.44 -20.42
C ASP A 110 16.98 6.96 -21.39
N ARG A 111 15.75 7.41 -21.17
CA ARG A 111 14.59 7.17 -22.02
C ARG A 111 13.77 8.45 -22.15
N THR A 112 13.09 8.60 -23.28
CA THR A 112 12.17 9.72 -23.53
C THR A 112 10.95 9.65 -22.61
N SER A 113 10.34 10.80 -22.30
CA SER A 113 9.10 10.84 -21.51
C SER A 113 7.95 10.17 -22.26
N THR A 114 6.99 9.62 -21.51
CA THR A 114 5.78 9.02 -22.08
C THR A 114 4.55 9.55 -21.35
N PRO A 115 3.40 9.76 -22.02
CA PRO A 115 2.19 10.30 -21.38
C PRO A 115 1.58 9.42 -20.28
N GLY A 116 2.04 8.17 -20.14
CA GLY A 116 1.54 7.23 -19.14
C GLY A 116 2.41 7.07 -17.90
N HIS A 117 3.53 7.80 -17.79
CA HIS A 117 4.48 7.70 -16.68
C HIS A 117 4.66 9.07 -16.01
N SER A 118 4.24 9.18 -14.75
CA SER A 118 4.50 10.36 -13.92
C SER A 118 5.87 10.22 -13.26
N MET A 119 6.71 11.25 -13.33
CA MET A 119 8.00 11.29 -12.64
C MET A 119 7.79 11.75 -11.19
N VAL A 120 8.23 10.92 -10.25
CA VAL A 120 7.93 11.11 -8.82
C VAL A 120 9.17 11.34 -7.95
N GLY A 121 10.35 11.17 -8.53
CA GLY A 121 11.60 11.35 -7.81
C GLY A 121 12.82 10.87 -8.59
N LYS A 122 13.97 10.84 -7.91
CA LYS A 122 15.24 10.41 -8.47
C LYS A 122 16.08 9.68 -7.42
N VAL A 123 16.76 8.62 -7.84
CA VAL A 123 17.80 7.97 -7.04
C VAL A 123 19.00 8.90 -6.96
N SER A 124 19.34 9.35 -5.76
CA SER A 124 20.51 10.20 -5.50
C SER A 124 21.73 9.43 -5.03
N SER A 125 21.55 8.20 -4.53
CA SER A 125 22.66 7.31 -4.15
C SER A 125 22.29 5.83 -4.29
N GLY A 126 23.29 4.98 -4.51
CA GLY A 126 23.11 3.52 -4.62
C GLY A 126 22.62 3.02 -5.97
N MET A 127 22.79 3.80 -7.06
CA MET A 127 22.31 3.42 -8.40
C MET A 127 22.89 2.08 -8.89
N ASP A 128 24.11 1.74 -8.47
CA ASP A 128 24.72 0.46 -8.80
C ASP A 128 23.96 -0.74 -8.22
N LEU A 129 23.33 -0.60 -7.05
CA LEU A 129 22.46 -1.64 -6.49
C LEU A 129 21.26 -1.91 -7.41
N VAL A 130 20.67 -0.85 -7.97
CA VAL A 130 19.56 -0.97 -8.93
C VAL A 130 20.01 -1.66 -10.21
N LYS A 131 21.24 -1.37 -10.67
CA LYS A 131 21.80 -1.97 -11.88
C LYS A 131 22.10 -3.46 -11.75
N LEU A 132 22.55 -3.88 -10.56
CA LEU A 132 22.91 -5.26 -10.23
C LEU A 132 21.73 -6.09 -9.69
N ALA A 133 20.60 -5.45 -9.38
CA ALA A 133 19.46 -6.14 -8.80
C ALA A 133 18.84 -7.17 -9.74
N GLU A 134 18.43 -8.29 -9.17
CA GLU A 134 17.72 -9.37 -9.86
C GLU A 134 16.26 -9.45 -9.43
N PRO A 135 15.36 -10.00 -10.27
CA PRO A 135 13.99 -10.27 -9.88
C PRO A 135 13.89 -11.09 -8.58
N GLY A 136 12.99 -10.69 -7.69
CA GLY A 136 12.80 -11.28 -6.36
C GLY A 136 13.71 -10.71 -5.26
N GLN A 137 14.71 -9.88 -5.61
CA GLN A 137 15.54 -9.22 -4.61
C GLN A 137 14.83 -8.01 -3.99
N LYS A 138 15.19 -7.71 -2.73
CA LYS A 138 14.73 -6.54 -1.98
C LYS A 138 15.92 -5.61 -1.77
N LEU A 139 15.80 -4.38 -2.23
CA LEU A 139 16.80 -3.33 -2.00
C LEU A 139 16.37 -2.49 -0.79
N ALA A 140 17.24 -2.33 0.20
CA ALA A 140 16.96 -1.36 1.26
C ALA A 140 16.87 0.05 0.66
N VAL A 141 15.92 0.84 1.11
CA VAL A 141 15.66 2.19 0.56
C VAL A 141 15.49 3.21 1.67
N LYS A 142 16.12 4.37 1.50
CA LYS A 142 15.84 5.57 2.28
C LYS A 142 15.22 6.60 1.36
N VAL A 143 14.06 7.12 1.74
CA VAL A 143 13.31 8.09 0.94
C VAL A 143 13.36 9.46 1.61
N ARG A 144 13.50 10.52 0.81
CA ARG A 144 13.47 11.91 1.27
C ARG A 144 12.36 12.67 0.52
N PRO A 145 11.48 13.39 1.22
CA PRO A 145 11.35 13.45 2.68
C PRO A 145 10.88 12.11 3.28
N GLU A 146 11.05 11.96 4.60
CA GLU A 146 10.46 10.82 5.33
C GLU A 146 8.94 10.97 5.40
N ARG A 147 8.22 9.85 5.26
CA ARG A 147 6.76 9.82 5.26
C ARG A 147 6.19 10.36 6.57
N ILE A 148 5.21 11.27 6.49
CA ILE A 148 4.43 11.71 7.64
C ILE A 148 3.08 10.99 7.59
N MET A 149 2.99 9.87 8.31
CA MET A 149 1.78 9.06 8.42
C MET A 149 1.38 8.91 9.88
N LEU A 150 0.30 9.60 10.27
CA LEU A 150 -0.20 9.67 11.63
C LEU A 150 -1.35 8.67 11.89
N MET A 151 -2.02 8.22 10.83
CA MET A 151 -3.12 7.26 10.92
C MET A 151 -2.67 5.96 11.63
N GLY A 152 -3.50 5.48 12.55
CA GLY A 152 -3.26 4.28 13.35
C GLY A 152 -2.43 4.53 14.61
N LEU A 153 -1.86 5.72 14.78
CA LEU A 153 -1.11 6.08 15.98
C LEU A 153 -2.03 6.59 17.10
N ALA A 154 -1.62 6.37 18.34
CA ALA A 154 -2.19 7.06 19.48
C ALA A 154 -1.96 8.58 19.34
N LEU A 155 -2.94 9.38 19.74
CA LEU A 155 -2.93 10.84 19.56
C LEU A 155 -1.66 11.49 20.13
N LYS A 156 -1.23 11.09 21.33
CA LYS A 156 0.00 11.60 21.98
C LYS A 156 1.28 11.30 21.19
N VAL A 157 1.32 10.18 20.47
CA VAL A 157 2.46 9.81 19.63
C VAL A 157 2.45 10.64 18.35
N ALA A 158 1.28 10.83 17.74
CA ALA A 158 1.11 11.67 16.56
C ALA A 158 1.50 13.12 16.85
N GLU A 159 1.08 13.68 17.99
CA GLU A 159 1.43 15.03 18.45
C GLU A 159 2.95 15.22 18.56
N LYS A 160 3.65 14.27 19.20
CA LYS A 160 5.12 14.33 19.30
C LYS A 160 5.81 14.30 17.93
N ILE A 161 5.32 13.48 17.00
CA ILE A 161 5.89 13.35 15.64
C ILE A 161 5.81 14.66 14.87
N VAL A 162 4.73 15.43 15.02
CA VAL A 162 4.55 16.73 14.34
C VAL A 162 5.27 17.86 15.06
N GLU A 163 5.32 17.83 16.40
CA GLU A 163 6.12 18.77 17.21
C GLU A 163 7.62 18.67 16.88
N ASP A 164 8.17 17.45 16.79
CA ASP A 164 9.57 17.20 16.43
C ASP A 164 9.93 17.72 15.02
N ARG A 165 8.93 18.09 14.21
CA ARG A 165 9.07 18.58 12.82
C ARG A 165 8.59 20.02 12.65
N ASP A 166 8.24 20.73 13.72
CA ASP A 166 7.69 22.09 13.70
C ASP A 166 6.42 22.23 12.82
N ILE A 167 5.55 21.20 12.82
CA ILE A 167 4.30 21.16 12.06
C ILE A 167 3.11 21.47 12.99
N GLY A 168 2.25 22.40 12.60
CA GLY A 168 1.02 22.72 13.32
C GLY A 168 0.05 21.54 13.39
N PHE A 169 -0.62 21.35 14.53
CA PHE A 169 -1.47 20.19 14.78
C PHE A 169 -2.89 20.60 15.15
N GLU A 170 -3.87 20.24 14.31
CA GLU A 170 -5.29 20.47 14.54
C GLU A 170 -6.00 19.13 14.80
N ILE A 171 -6.80 19.03 15.86
CA ILE A 171 -7.47 17.79 16.25
C ILE A 171 -8.98 17.95 16.11
N GLU A 172 -9.62 17.00 15.43
CA GLU A 172 -11.07 16.84 15.33
C GLU A 172 -11.49 15.49 15.91
N GLY A 173 -12.62 15.46 16.61
CA GLY A 173 -13.17 14.24 17.20
C GLY A 173 -12.78 14.04 18.66
N TYR A 174 -12.47 12.81 19.02
CA TYR A 174 -12.28 12.38 20.41
C TYR A 174 -10.86 12.64 20.93
N THR A 175 -10.73 13.36 22.05
CA THR A 175 -9.44 13.80 22.62
C THR A 175 -9.05 13.08 23.92
N GLY A 176 -9.70 11.97 24.26
CA GLY A 176 -9.34 11.21 25.47
C GLY A 176 -7.97 10.54 25.39
N ASP A 177 -7.49 10.02 26.52
CA ASP A 177 -6.15 9.42 26.63
C ASP A 177 -5.94 8.19 25.71
N ASP A 178 -7.03 7.51 25.33
CA ASP A 178 -7.06 6.37 24.42
C ASP A 178 -7.41 6.76 22.97
N ALA A 179 -7.33 8.05 22.61
CA ALA A 179 -7.60 8.50 21.26
C ALA A 179 -6.59 7.95 20.24
N VAL A 180 -7.10 7.51 19.08
CA VAL A 180 -6.32 7.02 17.95
C VAL A 180 -6.70 7.82 16.70
N VAL A 181 -5.69 8.17 15.89
CA VAL A 181 -5.87 8.89 14.63
C VAL A 181 -6.40 7.93 13.57
N VAL A 182 -7.52 8.29 12.93
CA VAL A 182 -8.12 7.51 11.84
C VAL A 182 -7.99 8.18 10.48
N GLU A 183 -7.84 9.50 10.44
CA GLU A 183 -7.71 10.28 9.22
C GLU A 183 -6.76 11.45 9.43
N GLN A 184 -6.12 11.91 8.36
CA GLN A 184 -5.28 13.10 8.33
C GLN A 184 -5.53 13.92 7.07
N MET A 185 -5.40 15.23 7.18
CA MET A 185 -5.51 16.20 6.08
C MET A 185 -4.47 17.32 6.26
N PRO A 186 -3.60 17.62 5.29
CA PRO A 186 -3.47 16.96 3.99
C PRO A 186 -3.11 15.47 4.06
N VAL A 187 -3.41 14.73 2.98
CA VAL A 187 -3.14 13.28 2.92
C VAL A 187 -1.65 13.02 2.65
N THR A 188 -1.03 13.83 1.80
CA THR A 188 0.36 13.59 1.35
C THR A 188 1.37 14.26 2.26
N THR A 189 2.51 13.59 2.43
CA THR A 189 3.67 14.09 3.17
C THR A 189 4.15 15.44 2.62
N MET A 190 4.19 15.58 1.29
CA MET A 190 4.62 16.82 0.62
C MET A 190 3.72 18.00 0.95
N GLN A 191 2.39 17.79 0.95
CA GLN A 191 1.44 18.84 1.29
C GLN A 191 1.53 19.23 2.76
N ILE A 192 1.67 18.26 3.68
CA ILE A 192 1.84 18.54 5.11
C ILE A 192 3.07 19.43 5.35
N ILE A 193 4.21 19.09 4.75
CA ILE A 193 5.44 19.89 4.86
C ILE A 193 5.24 21.28 4.27
N LYS A 194 4.60 21.38 3.10
CA LYS A 194 4.36 22.65 2.40
C LYS A 194 3.40 23.57 3.17
N GLU A 195 2.34 23.02 3.75
CA GLU A 195 1.36 23.78 4.53
C GLU A 195 1.87 24.08 5.94
N GLY A 196 2.84 23.31 6.44
CA GLY A 196 3.36 23.44 7.79
C GLY A 196 2.32 23.08 8.86
N LYS A 197 1.27 22.34 8.50
CA LYS A 197 0.22 21.91 9.42
C LYS A 197 -0.49 20.64 8.94
N VAL A 198 -1.11 19.94 9.89
CA VAL A 198 -1.95 18.78 9.62
C VAL A 198 -3.13 18.76 10.59
N LYS A 199 -4.31 18.49 10.03
CA LYS A 199 -5.54 18.21 10.78
C LYS A 199 -5.76 16.71 10.85
N VAL A 200 -6.07 16.18 12.03
CA VAL A 200 -6.37 14.76 12.24
C VAL A 200 -7.78 14.54 12.78
N THR A 201 -8.41 13.45 12.34
CA THR A 201 -9.66 12.95 12.92
C THR A 201 -9.34 11.80 13.86
N THR A 202 -9.95 11.80 15.04
CA THR A 202 -9.65 10.86 16.12
C THR A 202 -10.89 10.18 16.66
N ILE A 203 -10.74 8.91 17.04
CA ILE A 203 -11.78 8.10 17.69
C ILE A 203 -11.21 7.43 18.95
N PRO A 204 -12.06 6.97 19.89
CA PRO A 204 -11.61 6.10 20.98
C PRO A 204 -10.99 4.80 20.44
N ALA A 205 -9.93 4.29 21.06
CA ALA A 205 -9.26 3.06 20.64
C ALA A 205 -10.20 1.84 20.60
N ASN A 206 -11.23 1.80 21.46
CA ASN A 206 -12.23 0.74 21.45
C ASN A 206 -13.15 0.75 20.21
N ARG A 207 -13.09 1.79 19.37
CA ARG A 207 -13.79 1.89 18.08
C ARG A 207 -12.88 1.55 16.88
N MET A 208 -11.58 1.37 17.09
CA MET A 208 -10.65 0.84 16.10
C MET A 208 -10.69 -0.70 16.14
N VAL A 209 -10.95 -1.33 15.00
CA VAL A 209 -11.15 -2.78 14.90
C VAL A 209 -9.88 -3.46 14.37
N ALA A 210 -9.30 -4.36 15.16
CA ALA A 210 -8.17 -5.16 14.74
C ALA A 210 -8.63 -6.31 13.83
N ILE A 211 -7.93 -6.50 12.72
CA ILE A 211 -8.20 -7.57 11.75
C ILE A 211 -6.96 -8.39 11.45
N GLU A 212 -7.16 -9.67 11.18
CA GLU A 212 -6.16 -10.60 10.66
C GLU A 212 -6.59 -11.03 9.25
N LEU A 213 -5.66 -11.02 8.30
CA LEU A 213 -5.94 -11.29 6.89
C LEU A 213 -5.25 -12.59 6.44
N TYR A 214 -5.93 -13.38 5.62
CA TYR A 214 -5.47 -14.70 5.18
C TYR A 214 -4.72 -14.63 3.85
N ASP A 215 -3.47 -14.15 3.89
CA ASP A 215 -2.64 -13.93 2.70
C ASP A 215 -2.51 -15.16 1.78
N ASP A 216 -2.41 -16.35 2.36
CA ASP A 216 -2.18 -17.59 1.60
C ASP A 216 -3.47 -18.23 1.05
N LEU A 217 -4.63 -17.92 1.66
CA LEU A 217 -5.88 -18.62 1.33
C LEU A 217 -6.66 -17.93 0.21
N ALA A 218 -6.67 -16.60 0.19
CA ALA A 218 -7.45 -15.83 -0.77
C ALA A 218 -6.71 -14.61 -1.37
N PRO A 219 -5.51 -14.80 -1.96
CA PRO A 219 -4.65 -13.68 -2.36
C PRO A 219 -5.31 -12.68 -3.33
N LYS A 220 -6.14 -13.14 -4.28
CA LYS A 220 -6.79 -12.22 -5.24
C LYS A 220 -7.92 -11.43 -4.59
N SER A 221 -8.74 -12.10 -3.80
CA SER A 221 -9.85 -11.49 -3.06
C SER A 221 -9.35 -10.55 -1.98
N LEU A 222 -8.21 -10.88 -1.39
CA LEU A 222 -7.54 -10.06 -0.40
C LEU A 222 -6.91 -8.81 -1.02
N ASP A 223 -6.31 -8.91 -2.21
CA ASP A 223 -5.85 -7.75 -2.98
C ASP A 223 -7.00 -6.78 -3.29
N TYR A 224 -8.18 -7.32 -3.64
CA TYR A 224 -9.40 -6.53 -3.78
C TYR A 224 -9.79 -5.86 -2.46
N PHE A 225 -9.87 -6.62 -1.35
CA PHE A 225 -10.24 -6.09 -0.04
C PHE A 225 -9.30 -4.96 0.40
N ARG A 226 -7.98 -5.19 0.39
CA ARG A 226 -6.99 -4.17 0.79
C ARG A 226 -7.08 -2.91 -0.09
N HIS A 227 -7.39 -3.07 -1.38
CA HIS A 227 -7.60 -1.94 -2.28
C HIS A 227 -8.85 -1.15 -1.93
N VAL A 228 -10.01 -1.81 -1.81
CA VAL A 228 -11.27 -1.08 -1.63
C VAL A 228 -11.41 -0.43 -0.26
N VAL A 229 -10.64 -0.91 0.71
CA VAL A 229 -10.55 -0.38 2.08
C VAL A 229 -9.36 0.59 2.25
N GLY A 230 -8.49 0.72 1.24
CA GLY A 230 -7.34 1.65 1.25
C GLY A 230 -6.10 1.17 2.03
N LEU A 231 -6.11 -0.07 2.53
CA LEU A 231 -5.02 -0.67 3.33
C LEU A 231 -3.73 -0.91 2.54
N LYS A 232 -3.77 -0.83 1.21
CA LYS A 232 -2.58 -0.90 0.38
C LYS A 232 -1.66 0.30 0.59
N GLU A 233 -2.22 1.49 0.79
CA GLU A 233 -1.45 2.72 0.89
C GLU A 233 -1.38 3.25 2.32
N LYS A 234 -2.48 3.06 3.08
CA LYS A 234 -2.68 3.61 4.42
C LYS A 234 -2.76 2.48 5.45
N PRO A 235 -2.34 2.71 6.70
CA PRO A 235 -2.41 1.68 7.75
C PRO A 235 -3.83 1.46 8.26
N VAL A 236 -4.69 2.49 8.22
CA VAL A 236 -6.08 2.41 8.68
C VAL A 236 -7.02 2.45 7.48
N GLY A 237 -7.99 1.55 7.49
CA GLY A 237 -8.97 1.41 6.43
C GLY A 237 -10.39 1.75 6.89
N PRO A 238 -11.08 2.74 6.28
CA PRO A 238 -12.47 3.02 6.58
C PRO A 238 -13.40 2.02 5.89
N LEU A 239 -14.37 1.50 6.65
CA LEU A 239 -15.44 0.62 6.22
C LEU A 239 -16.80 1.25 6.58
N PRO A 240 -17.40 2.00 5.65
CA PRO A 240 -18.75 2.53 5.84
C PRO A 240 -19.76 1.39 5.95
N VAL A 241 -20.58 1.45 7.01
CA VAL A 241 -21.61 0.46 7.27
C VAL A 241 -22.76 0.71 6.32
N TYR A 242 -23.07 -0.31 5.52
CA TYR A 242 -24.14 -0.26 4.54
C TYR A 242 -25.46 -0.76 5.11
N PHE A 243 -25.43 -1.88 5.82
CA PHE A 243 -26.63 -2.49 6.38
C PHE A 243 -26.27 -3.35 7.59
N VAL A 244 -27.11 -3.32 8.63
CA VAL A 244 -26.97 -4.19 9.80
C VAL A 244 -28.20 -5.09 9.85
N TYR A 245 -28.02 -6.38 9.63
CA TYR A 245 -29.11 -7.35 9.62
C TYR A 245 -28.84 -8.51 10.57
N GLU A 246 -29.67 -8.63 11.59
CA GLU A 246 -29.56 -9.65 12.65
C GLU A 246 -28.13 -9.71 13.21
N ASN A 247 -27.37 -10.75 12.84
CA ASN A 247 -25.99 -10.99 13.27
C ASN A 247 -24.98 -10.75 12.14
N THR A 248 -25.30 -9.89 11.16
CA THR A 248 -24.44 -9.61 10.00
C THR A 248 -24.28 -8.11 9.83
N VAL A 249 -23.04 -7.66 9.71
CA VAL A 249 -22.71 -6.27 9.36
C VAL A 249 -22.17 -6.26 7.93
N LEU A 250 -22.84 -5.53 7.05
CA LEU A 250 -22.43 -5.35 5.66
C LEU A 250 -21.81 -3.98 5.49
N PHE A 251 -20.73 -3.93 4.74
CA PHE A 251 -19.98 -2.73 4.43
C PHE A 251 -20.01 -2.47 2.94
N LYS A 252 -20.12 -1.20 2.58
CA LYS A 252 -19.98 -0.75 1.20
C LYS A 252 -18.64 -0.02 1.08
N PRO A 253 -17.65 -0.61 0.39
CA PRO A 253 -16.35 0.03 0.28
C PRO A 253 -16.43 1.41 -0.38
N THR A 254 -15.58 2.33 0.07
CA THR A 254 -15.51 3.71 -0.44
C THR A 254 -14.97 3.77 -1.86
N ILE A 255 -14.04 2.86 -2.18
CA ILE A 255 -13.42 2.76 -3.51
C ILE A 255 -14.14 1.68 -4.32
N SER A 256 -14.76 2.09 -5.43
CA SER A 256 -15.36 1.14 -6.37
C SER A 256 -14.29 0.53 -7.28
N ALA A 257 -14.09 -0.78 -7.15
CA ALA A 257 -13.11 -1.53 -7.93
C ALA A 257 -13.67 -2.70 -8.72
N THR A 258 -14.99 -2.95 -8.61
CA THR A 258 -15.67 -4.08 -9.26
C THR A 258 -15.65 -3.99 -10.79
N SER A 259 -15.38 -2.81 -11.34
CA SER A 259 -15.25 -2.61 -12.79
C SER A 259 -13.88 -2.97 -13.36
N TYR A 260 -12.87 -3.22 -12.52
CA TYR A 260 -11.50 -3.49 -13.00
C TYR A 260 -10.67 -4.48 -12.15
N LYS A 261 -11.14 -4.93 -10.99
CA LYS A 261 -10.56 -6.06 -10.24
C LYS A 261 -11.53 -7.23 -10.24
N GLU A 262 -11.06 -8.38 -10.71
CA GLU A 262 -11.82 -9.63 -10.71
C GLU A 262 -11.84 -10.23 -9.28
N ILE A 263 -13.01 -10.68 -8.85
CA ILE A 263 -13.20 -11.36 -7.56
C ILE A 263 -13.68 -12.78 -7.89
N LEU A 264 -12.74 -13.61 -8.33
CA LEU A 264 -13.02 -15.00 -8.67
C LEU A 264 -13.33 -15.79 -7.40
N PRO A 265 -14.17 -16.84 -7.46
CA PRO A 265 -14.40 -17.71 -6.30
C PRO A 265 -13.09 -18.28 -5.71
N GLU A 266 -12.84 -18.00 -4.43
CA GLU A 266 -11.57 -18.26 -3.74
C GLU A 266 -11.83 -18.39 -2.23
N ASN A 267 -11.18 -19.32 -1.52
CA ASN A 267 -11.40 -19.58 -0.09
C ASN A 267 -12.88 -19.53 0.37
N LYS A 268 -13.73 -20.28 -0.34
CA LYS A 268 -15.17 -20.30 -0.06
C LYS A 268 -15.46 -21.11 1.21
N PRO A 269 -16.46 -20.70 2.01
CA PRO A 269 -16.99 -21.56 3.06
C PRO A 269 -17.56 -22.85 2.48
N THR A 270 -17.51 -23.94 3.25
CA THR A 270 -18.05 -25.25 2.85
C THR A 270 -19.23 -25.69 3.71
N GLU A 271 -19.13 -25.50 5.03
CA GLU A 271 -20.12 -26.02 5.98
C GLU A 271 -20.61 -24.95 6.96
N ILE A 272 -19.67 -24.24 7.59
CA ILE A 272 -19.98 -23.22 8.59
C ILE A 272 -19.04 -22.04 8.41
N VAL A 273 -19.60 -20.84 8.50
CA VAL A 273 -18.86 -19.59 8.63
C VAL A 273 -18.75 -19.30 10.11
N ARG A 274 -17.53 -19.03 10.58
CA ARG A 274 -17.28 -18.73 11.99
C ARG A 274 -17.54 -17.26 12.29
N ALA A 275 -18.00 -16.99 13.50
CA ALA A 275 -18.13 -15.63 14.01
C ALA A 275 -16.80 -14.87 13.86
N GLY A 276 -16.88 -13.66 13.31
CA GLY A 276 -15.75 -12.79 13.04
C GLY A 276 -15.12 -12.95 11.66
N GLU A 277 -15.48 -13.95 10.86
CA GLU A 277 -14.94 -14.08 9.50
C GLU A 277 -15.36 -12.91 8.60
N ILE A 278 -14.39 -12.36 7.87
CA ILE A 278 -14.57 -11.30 6.87
C ILE A 278 -14.77 -11.97 5.52
N GLY A 279 -15.89 -11.67 4.88
CA GLY A 279 -16.25 -12.20 3.56
C GLY A 279 -16.38 -11.09 2.52
N VAL A 280 -15.96 -11.39 1.30
CA VAL A 280 -16.18 -10.55 0.11
C VAL A 280 -17.09 -11.31 -0.85
N THR A 281 -18.13 -10.65 -1.36
CA THR A 281 -18.97 -11.22 -2.42
C THR A 281 -18.17 -11.36 -3.70
N ASN A 282 -18.09 -12.58 -4.22
CA ASN A 282 -17.39 -12.91 -5.46
C ASN A 282 -18.31 -12.81 -6.68
N GLN A 283 -17.77 -13.01 -7.88
CA GLN A 283 -18.50 -12.85 -9.15
C GLN A 283 -19.54 -13.95 -9.44
N ALA A 284 -19.73 -14.93 -8.57
CA ALA A 284 -20.85 -15.88 -8.68
C ALA A 284 -22.20 -15.25 -8.27
N ALA A 285 -22.20 -14.07 -7.64
CA ALA A 285 -23.39 -13.26 -7.37
C ALA A 285 -23.40 -11.97 -8.20
N ARG A 286 -24.60 -11.38 -8.38
CA ARG A 286 -24.77 -10.14 -9.15
C ARG A 286 -24.11 -8.93 -8.50
N ASN A 287 -24.05 -8.90 -7.16
CA ASN A 287 -23.56 -7.78 -6.37
C ASN A 287 -22.14 -8.05 -5.83
N ALA A 288 -21.22 -8.40 -6.73
CA ALA A 288 -19.82 -8.62 -6.38
C ALA A 288 -19.21 -7.39 -5.68
N GLY A 289 -18.32 -7.62 -4.71
CA GLY A 289 -17.56 -6.58 -4.03
C GLY A 289 -18.13 -6.07 -2.70
N LEU A 290 -19.29 -6.55 -2.27
CA LEU A 290 -19.76 -6.29 -0.90
C LEU A 290 -18.85 -6.98 0.11
N VAL A 291 -18.51 -6.27 1.18
CA VAL A 291 -17.75 -6.80 2.31
C VAL A 291 -18.74 -7.04 3.45
N GLY A 292 -18.58 -8.13 4.19
CA GLY A 292 -19.40 -8.35 5.37
C GLY A 292 -18.71 -9.19 6.43
N VAL A 293 -19.28 -9.13 7.64
CA VAL A 293 -18.81 -9.86 8.82
C VAL A 293 -20.01 -10.50 9.52
N LYS A 294 -19.85 -11.75 9.95
CA LYS A 294 -20.80 -12.44 10.84
C LYS A 294 -20.43 -12.25 12.30
N LEU A 295 -21.41 -11.93 13.14
CA LEU A 295 -21.25 -11.81 14.60
C LEU A 295 -21.44 -13.15 15.33
N VAL A 296 -22.02 -14.15 14.66
CA VAL A 296 -22.26 -15.51 15.16
C VAL A 296 -21.98 -16.53 14.06
N ASP A 297 -21.76 -17.79 14.43
CA ASP A 297 -21.58 -18.86 13.45
C ASP A 297 -22.83 -19.04 12.56
N ASP A 298 -22.64 -19.22 11.25
CA ASP A 298 -23.73 -19.37 10.28
C ASP A 298 -23.48 -20.57 9.33
N PRO A 299 -24.35 -21.60 9.34
CA PRO A 299 -24.20 -22.76 8.47
C PRO A 299 -24.89 -22.60 7.10
N LYS A 300 -25.46 -21.43 6.78
CA LYS A 300 -26.28 -21.21 5.58
C LYS A 300 -25.72 -20.13 4.64
N TYR A 301 -25.24 -19.02 5.20
CA TYR A 301 -24.84 -17.84 4.44
C TYR A 301 -23.43 -17.34 4.80
N GLY A 302 -22.73 -16.84 3.79
CA GLY A 302 -21.43 -16.18 3.91
C GLY A 302 -21.51 -14.84 4.66
N PRO A 303 -20.36 -14.29 5.09
CA PRO A 303 -20.35 -12.99 5.76
C PRO A 303 -20.89 -11.83 4.94
N SER A 304 -20.82 -11.88 3.61
CA SER A 304 -21.36 -10.85 2.73
C SER A 304 -22.87 -10.95 2.50
N GLY A 305 -23.58 -11.85 3.20
CA GLY A 305 -25.02 -12.10 3.05
C GLY A 305 -25.38 -13.02 1.88
N GLU A 306 -24.39 -13.41 1.07
CA GLU A 306 -24.56 -14.29 -0.08
C GLU A 306 -24.39 -15.77 0.30
N LYS A 307 -24.74 -16.68 -0.62
CA LYS A 307 -24.47 -18.12 -0.41
C LYS A 307 -22.96 -18.39 -0.35
N PHE A 308 -22.55 -19.51 0.25
CA PHE A 308 -21.15 -19.93 0.33
C PHE A 308 -20.42 -19.94 -1.02
N LEU A 309 -21.10 -20.39 -2.09
CA LEU A 309 -20.55 -20.35 -3.46
C LEU A 309 -20.10 -18.94 -3.88
N ALA A 310 -20.81 -17.92 -3.42
CA ALA A 310 -20.68 -16.52 -3.82
C ALA A 310 -19.91 -15.68 -2.80
N THR A 311 -19.29 -16.29 -1.78
CA THR A 311 -18.54 -15.57 -0.75
C THR A 311 -17.13 -16.11 -0.63
N ASN A 312 -16.15 -15.21 -0.63
CA ASN A 312 -14.74 -15.53 -0.39
C ASN A 312 -14.35 -15.05 0.99
N ILE A 313 -13.75 -15.91 1.82
CA ILE A 313 -13.24 -15.52 3.14
C ILE A 313 -11.84 -14.94 2.98
N VAL A 314 -11.63 -13.72 3.46
CA VAL A 314 -10.35 -12.99 3.30
C VAL A 314 -9.60 -12.77 4.61
N GLY A 315 -10.24 -13.04 5.74
CA GLY A 315 -9.66 -12.81 7.06
C GLY A 315 -10.70 -12.89 8.16
N ARG A 316 -10.39 -12.29 9.30
CA ARG A 316 -11.26 -12.23 10.47
C ARG A 316 -11.07 -10.96 11.28
N ILE A 317 -12.12 -10.57 11.99
CA ILE A 317 -12.10 -9.60 13.07
C ILE A 317 -11.58 -10.27 14.34
N LEU A 318 -10.65 -9.61 15.03
CA LEU A 318 -10.11 -10.09 16.31
C LEU A 318 -10.97 -9.62 17.50
N ASP A 319 -11.45 -8.37 17.43
CA ASP A 319 -12.23 -7.70 18.48
C ASP A 319 -13.72 -7.60 18.10
N LEU A 320 -14.38 -8.76 17.95
CA LEU A 320 -15.73 -8.85 17.38
C LEU A 320 -16.78 -8.05 18.18
N GLU A 321 -16.58 -7.88 19.49
CA GLU A 321 -17.44 -7.11 20.37
C GLU A 321 -17.57 -5.64 19.94
N LYS A 322 -16.55 -5.06 19.30
CA LYS A 322 -16.56 -3.68 18.81
C LYS A 322 -17.58 -3.44 17.70
N LEU A 323 -18.06 -4.51 17.05
CA LEU A 323 -19.05 -4.45 15.97
C LEU A 323 -20.50 -4.61 16.44
N ARG A 324 -20.76 -4.95 17.71
CA ARG A 324 -22.11 -5.28 18.18
C ARG A 324 -23.06 -4.09 18.21
N ASP A 325 -22.53 -2.90 18.50
CA ASP A 325 -23.32 -1.67 18.65
C ASP A 325 -23.19 -0.73 17.45
N VAL A 326 -22.62 -1.23 16.34
CA VAL A 326 -22.45 -0.46 15.11
C VAL A 326 -23.79 -0.27 14.41
N LYS A 327 -24.03 0.94 13.91
CA LYS A 327 -25.26 1.32 13.22
C LYS A 327 -25.00 1.61 11.75
N GLU A 328 -26.08 1.59 10.97
CA GLU A 328 -26.06 2.08 9.58
C GLU A 328 -25.58 3.54 9.55
N GLU A 329 -24.91 3.92 8.47
CA GLU A 329 -24.29 5.25 8.25
C GLU A 329 -23.07 5.55 9.14
N GLU A 330 -22.71 4.69 10.10
CA GLU A 330 -21.43 4.77 10.80
C GLU A 330 -20.26 4.28 9.92
N THR A 331 -19.05 4.73 10.24
CA THR A 331 -17.82 4.19 9.63
C THR A 331 -17.06 3.39 10.68
N VAL A 332 -16.79 2.13 10.37
CA VAL A 332 -15.87 1.29 11.14
C VAL A 332 -14.47 1.50 10.59
N TYR A 333 -13.49 1.68 11.47
CA TYR A 333 -12.08 1.79 11.06
C TYR A 333 -11.36 0.50 11.42
N VAL A 334 -10.66 -0.07 10.44
CA VAL A 334 -9.90 -1.31 10.62
C VAL A 334 -8.40 -1.07 10.56
N LEU A 335 -7.66 -1.85 11.35
CA LEU A 335 -6.21 -1.91 11.37
C LEU A 335 -5.77 -3.37 11.24
N GLU A 336 -4.94 -3.66 10.24
CA GLU A 336 -4.34 -4.98 10.05
C GLU A 336 -3.27 -5.24 11.12
N VAL A 337 -3.38 -6.36 11.84
CA VAL A 337 -2.35 -6.85 12.76
C VAL A 337 -1.53 -7.90 12.01
N ARG A 338 -0.21 -7.70 11.95
CA ARG A 338 0.76 -8.54 11.23
C ARG A 338 1.68 -9.29 12.16
#